data_AF-A0A661NIG6-F1
#
_entry.id   AF-A0A661NIG6-F1
#
_cell.length_a   1.000
_cell.length_b   1.000
_cell.length_c   1.000
_cell.angle_alpha   90.00
_cell.angle_beta   90.00
_cell.angle_gamma   90.00
#
_symmetry.space_group_name_H-M   'P 1'
#
loop_
_entity.id
_entity.type
_entity.pdbx_description
1 polymer ?
#
loop_
_entity_poly.entity_id
_entity_poly.type
_entity_poly.pdbx_seq_one_letter_code
_entity_poly.pdbx_strand_id
1 'polypeptide(L)'
;MIYVSISKEPRGGDTAGPDIVDRVAEEAGIPSRPDAEIALVTALEALGAMVSYPRRDTVAAALPDLAAEPFKRRAYDSSAGAGGLVDGVARGEQVNPGAAIEHLGAVLVVLRDTLSPDLFRVFVSELPEGVAAFVPAHRSSGSAPPEAGPHGERAHRLSDARPG
;
A
#
# COMPACT_ATOMS: atom_id res chain seq x y z
N MET A 1 -34.16 -27.96 20.10
CA MET A 1 -33.13 -26.91 20.05
C MET A 1 -32.14 -27.34 18.97
N ILE A 2 -32.33 -26.87 17.74
CA ILE A 2 -31.55 -27.34 16.57
C ILE A 2 -30.36 -26.40 16.41
N TYR A 3 -29.15 -26.91 16.61
CA TYR A 3 -27.92 -26.24 16.21
C TYR A 3 -27.82 -26.32 14.68
N VAL A 4 -28.14 -25.22 14.00
CA VAL A 4 -27.80 -25.07 12.58
C VAL A 4 -26.34 -24.67 12.52
N SER A 5 -25.47 -25.66 12.33
CA SER A 5 -24.09 -25.43 11.90
C SER A 5 -24.13 -24.87 10.48
N ILE A 6 -24.07 -23.55 10.36
CA ILE A 6 -23.82 -22.90 9.08
C ILE A 6 -22.32 -23.06 8.82
N SER A 7 -21.95 -24.21 8.26
CA SER A 7 -20.68 -24.37 7.57
C SER A 7 -20.67 -23.35 6.43
N LYS A 8 -20.03 -22.21 6.67
CA LYS A 8 -19.80 -21.20 5.65
C LYS A 8 -18.75 -21.79 4.71
N GLU A 9 -19.20 -22.45 3.66
CA GLU A 9 -18.34 -22.86 2.55
C GLU A 9 -17.59 -21.62 2.04
N PRO A 10 -16.27 -21.73 1.76
CA PRO A 10 -15.54 -20.64 1.13
C PRO A 10 -16.12 -20.45 -0.26
N ARG A 11 -16.87 -19.35 -0.45
CA ARG A 11 -17.30 -18.92 -1.78
C ARG A 11 -16.03 -18.67 -2.60
N GLY A 12 -15.82 -19.53 -3.59
CA GLY A 12 -14.78 -19.37 -4.59
C GLY A 12 -14.92 -18.02 -5.29
N GLY A 13 -13.97 -17.13 -5.00
CA GLY A 13 -13.52 -16.09 -5.88
C GLY A 13 -12.10 -16.45 -6.32
N ASP A 14 -12.01 -17.50 -7.14
CA ASP A 14 -10.76 -17.95 -7.75
C ASP A 14 -10.43 -16.99 -8.90
N THR A 15 -9.82 -15.84 -8.57
CA THR A 15 -9.04 -15.08 -9.54
C THR A 15 -7.59 -15.43 -9.30
N ALA A 16 -7.01 -16.22 -10.21
CA ALA A 16 -5.63 -16.69 -10.22
C ALA A 16 -4.62 -15.53 -10.38
N GLY A 17 -4.53 -14.71 -9.34
CA GLY A 17 -3.51 -13.70 -9.07
C GLY A 17 -3.33 -13.61 -7.55
N PRO A 18 -2.18 -13.13 -7.06
CA PRO A 18 -1.96 -12.95 -5.63
C PRO A 18 -3.07 -12.05 -5.03
N ASP A 19 -3.61 -12.45 -3.89
CA ASP A 19 -4.63 -11.70 -3.15
C ASP A 19 -4.17 -10.25 -2.96
N ILE A 20 -5.05 -9.28 -3.22
CA ILE A 20 -4.74 -7.86 -3.09
C ILE A 20 -4.22 -7.50 -1.69
N VAL A 21 -4.69 -8.22 -0.65
CA VAL A 21 -4.19 -8.06 0.73
C VAL A 21 -2.76 -8.56 0.85
N ASP A 22 -2.43 -9.70 0.26
CA ASP A 22 -1.08 -10.27 0.29
C ASP A 22 -0.11 -9.36 -0.47
N ARG A 23 -0.53 -8.77 -1.59
CA ARG A 23 0.25 -7.77 -2.32
C ARG A 23 0.52 -6.52 -1.49
N VAL A 24 -0.48 -6.03 -0.76
CA VAL A 24 -0.28 -4.89 0.15
C VAL A 24 0.66 -5.26 1.30
N ALA A 25 0.53 -6.45 1.87
CA ALA A 25 1.41 -6.94 2.92
C ALA A 25 2.88 -6.96 2.45
N GLU A 26 3.13 -7.47 1.24
CA GLU A 26 4.45 -7.50 0.62
C GLU A 26 4.99 -6.09 0.34
N GLU A 27 4.22 -5.22 -0.31
CA GLU A 27 4.65 -3.87 -0.69
C GLU A 27 4.86 -2.95 0.52
N ALA A 28 4.04 -3.09 1.56
CA ALA A 28 4.14 -2.30 2.79
C ALA A 28 5.08 -2.92 3.84
N GLY A 29 5.58 -4.14 3.63
CA GLY A 29 6.38 -4.86 4.61
C GLY A 29 5.61 -5.22 5.89
N ILE A 30 4.29 -5.40 5.79
CA ILE A 30 3.42 -5.73 6.93
C ILE A 30 3.40 -7.27 7.08
N PRO A 31 3.94 -7.83 8.19
CA PRO A 31 4.04 -9.28 8.35
C PRO A 31 2.71 -9.96 8.66
N SER A 32 1.71 -9.18 9.08
CA SER A 32 0.41 -9.64 9.57
C SER A 32 -0.65 -9.37 8.52
N ARG A 33 -1.22 -10.43 7.94
CA ARG A 33 -2.32 -10.31 6.97
C ARG A 33 -3.52 -9.52 7.50
N PRO A 34 -3.99 -9.70 8.75
CA PRO A 34 -5.02 -8.85 9.33
C PRO A 34 -4.66 -7.36 9.33
N ASP A 35 -3.41 -7.02 9.65
CA ASP A 35 -2.96 -5.62 9.67
C ASP A 35 -2.86 -5.05 8.25
N ALA A 36 -2.44 -5.87 7.28
CA ALA A 36 -2.44 -5.49 5.87
C ALA A 36 -3.87 -5.27 5.32
N GLU A 37 -4.84 -6.08 5.76
CA GLU A 37 -6.26 -5.88 5.43
C GLU A 37 -6.79 -4.58 6.03
N ILE A 38 -6.46 -4.28 7.29
CA ILE A 38 -6.80 -3.00 7.95
C ILE A 38 -6.20 -1.83 7.18
N ALA A 39 -4.94 -1.92 6.78
CA ALA A 39 -4.25 -0.88 6.02
C ALA A 39 -4.90 -0.67 4.65
N LEU A 40 -5.15 -1.75 3.90
CA LEU A 40 -5.83 -1.70 2.61
C LEU A 40 -7.22 -1.06 2.73
N VAL A 41 -8.05 -1.54 3.67
CA VAL A 41 -9.42 -1.04 3.85
C VAL A 41 -9.41 0.43 4.24
N THR A 42 -8.56 0.82 5.19
CA THR A 42 -8.47 2.20 5.69
C THR A 42 -8.00 3.15 4.60
N ALA A 43 -6.96 2.76 3.85
CA ALA A 43 -6.45 3.54 2.73
C ALA A 43 -7.49 3.68 1.61
N LEU A 44 -8.18 2.59 1.24
CA LEU A 44 -9.22 2.64 0.20
C LEU A 44 -10.40 3.52 0.58
N GLU A 45 -10.85 3.47 1.84
CA GLU A 45 -11.86 4.38 2.33
C GLU A 45 -11.44 5.85 2.21
N ALA A 46 -10.22 6.13 2.62
CA ALA A 46 -9.69 7.48 2.65
C ALA A 46 -9.48 8.01 1.24
N LEU A 47 -8.90 7.21 0.33
CA LEU A 47 -8.74 7.54 -1.08
C LEU A 47 -10.09 7.69 -1.79
N GLY A 48 -11.03 6.79 -1.52
CA GLY A 48 -12.39 6.86 -2.05
C GLY A 48 -13.08 8.16 -1.68
N ALA A 49 -12.93 8.62 -0.43
CA ALA A 49 -13.43 9.90 0.05
C ALA A 49 -12.93 11.10 -0.79
N MET A 50 -11.76 11.02 -1.41
CA MET A 50 -11.20 12.12 -2.20
C MET A 50 -11.70 12.17 -3.64
N VAL A 51 -12.36 11.11 -4.12
CA VAL A 51 -12.75 10.96 -5.53
C VAL A 51 -14.22 11.30 -5.73
N SER A 52 -14.51 12.11 -6.75
CA SER A 52 -15.88 12.51 -7.10
C SER A 52 -16.78 11.30 -7.39
N TYR A 53 -18.08 11.42 -7.10
CA TYR A 53 -19.04 10.31 -7.18
C TYR A 53 -19.04 9.57 -8.54
N PRO A 54 -19.08 10.24 -9.71
CA PRO A 54 -19.07 9.55 -11.01
C PRO A 54 -17.77 8.78 -11.26
N ARG A 55 -16.64 9.32 -10.80
CA ARG A 55 -15.34 8.69 -10.98
C ARG A 55 -15.14 7.54 -10.00
N ARG A 56 -15.66 7.68 -8.78
CA ARG A 56 -15.60 6.67 -7.73
C ARG A 56 -16.28 5.37 -8.17
N ASP A 57 -17.48 5.44 -8.75
CA ASP A 57 -18.16 4.24 -9.26
C ASP A 57 -17.37 3.57 -10.40
N THR A 58 -16.76 4.38 -11.27
CA THR A 58 -15.92 3.89 -12.38
C THR A 58 -14.69 3.14 -11.85
N VAL A 59 -14.02 3.68 -10.82
CA VAL A 59 -12.85 3.04 -10.20
C VAL A 59 -13.28 1.80 -9.43
N ALA A 60 -14.34 1.88 -8.61
CA ALA A 60 -14.83 0.76 -7.82
C ALA A 60 -15.25 -0.44 -8.70
N ALA A 61 -15.85 -0.19 -9.87
CA ALA A 61 -16.23 -1.25 -10.81
C ALA A 61 -15.03 -2.00 -11.42
N ALA A 62 -13.83 -1.43 -11.37
CA ALA A 62 -12.60 -2.06 -11.83
C ALA A 62 -11.80 -2.72 -10.69
N LEU A 63 -12.26 -2.62 -9.45
CA LEU A 63 -11.63 -3.22 -8.29
C LEU A 63 -12.26 -4.58 -7.96
N PRO A 64 -11.49 -5.52 -7.37
CA PRO A 64 -12.06 -6.70 -6.74
C PRO A 64 -13.06 -6.33 -5.64
N ASP A 65 -14.06 -7.18 -5.38
CA ASP A 65 -15.14 -6.92 -4.40
C ASP A 65 -14.62 -6.46 -3.03
N LEU A 66 -13.52 -7.09 -2.56
CA LEU A 66 -12.87 -6.78 -1.29
C LEU A 66 -12.38 -5.32 -1.22
N ALA A 67 -12.02 -4.73 -2.37
CA ALA A 67 -11.54 -3.35 -2.47
C ALA A 67 -12.63 -2.37 -2.94
N ALA A 68 -13.59 -2.83 -3.74
CA ALA A 68 -14.67 -2.01 -4.28
C ALA A 68 -15.59 -1.44 -3.19
N GLU A 69 -15.98 -2.25 -2.21
CA GLU A 69 -16.87 -1.82 -1.13
C GLU A 69 -16.22 -0.78 -0.19
N PRO A 70 -15.01 -1.00 0.37
CA PRO A 70 -14.30 0.02 1.16
C PRO A 70 -14.11 1.34 0.41
N PHE A 71 -13.78 1.28 -0.88
CA PHE A 71 -13.56 2.47 -1.70
C PHE A 71 -14.82 3.36 -1.85
N LYS A 72 -16.01 2.77 -1.72
CA LYS A 72 -17.27 3.52 -1.77
C LYS A 72 -17.77 3.97 -0.40
N ARG A 73 -17.20 3.44 0.68
CA ARG A 73 -17.80 3.47 2.02
C ARG A 73 -17.92 4.87 2.63
N ARG A 74 -16.92 5.74 2.43
CA ARG A 74 -16.91 7.10 2.99
C ARG A 74 -17.51 8.12 2.03
N ALA A 75 -18.24 9.10 2.56
CA ALA A 75 -18.74 10.22 1.77
C ALA A 75 -17.58 11.00 1.11
N TYR A 76 -17.87 11.67 0.00
CA TYR A 76 -16.88 12.52 -0.66
C TYR A 76 -16.51 13.71 0.25
N ASP A 77 -15.22 13.91 0.45
CA ASP A 77 -14.64 15.00 1.23
C ASP A 77 -13.37 15.52 0.53
N SER A 78 -13.56 16.54 -0.31
CA SER A 78 -12.45 17.23 -0.99
C SER A 78 -11.80 18.32 -0.14
N SER A 79 -12.24 18.53 1.10
CA SER A 79 -11.69 19.57 1.97
C SER A 79 -10.37 19.12 2.62
N ALA A 80 -10.17 17.81 2.73
CA ALA A 80 -8.92 17.24 3.18
C ALA A 80 -7.84 17.36 2.08
N GLY A 81 -6.69 17.94 2.41
CA GLY A 81 -5.49 17.86 1.58
C GLY A 81 -4.73 16.55 1.82
N ALA A 82 -3.54 16.40 1.21
CA ALA A 82 -2.68 15.23 1.42
C ALA A 82 -2.36 14.95 2.90
N GLY A 83 -2.18 15.99 3.73
CA GLY A 83 -1.97 15.83 5.17
C GLY A 83 -3.19 15.24 5.89
N GLY A 84 -4.40 15.71 5.56
CA GLY A 84 -5.65 15.18 6.13
C GLY A 84 -5.92 13.73 5.73
N LEU A 85 -5.50 13.34 4.52
CA LEU A 85 -5.51 11.95 4.08
C LEU A 85 -4.60 11.08 4.96
N VAL A 86 -3.35 11.50 5.15
CA VAL A 86 -2.37 10.77 5.98
C VAL A 86 -2.84 10.67 7.44
N ASP A 87 -3.33 11.76 8.02
CA ASP A 87 -3.85 11.77 9.41
C ASP A 87 -5.07 10.86 9.56
N GLY A 88 -5.96 10.84 8.57
CA GLY A 88 -7.13 9.98 8.53
C GLY A 88 -6.77 8.50 8.48
N VAL A 89 -5.73 8.15 7.71
CA VAL A 89 -5.21 6.79 7.60
C VAL A 89 -4.47 6.39 8.89
N ALA A 90 -3.55 7.22 9.37
CA ALA A 90 -2.82 6.99 10.62
C ALA A 90 -3.76 6.74 11.81
N ARG A 91 -4.83 7.54 11.90
CA ARG A 91 -5.86 7.37 12.95
C ARG A 91 -6.69 6.11 12.76
N GLY A 92 -7.04 5.75 11.52
CA GLY A 92 -7.84 4.56 11.23
C GLY A 92 -7.09 3.26 11.50
N GLU A 93 -5.79 3.24 11.23
CA GLU A 93 -4.91 2.08 11.44
C GLU A 93 -4.23 2.07 12.82
N GLN A 94 -4.33 3.16 13.59
CA GLN A 94 -3.62 3.36 14.86
C GLN A 94 -2.09 3.31 14.73
N VAL A 95 -1.57 3.83 13.62
CA VAL A 95 -0.12 3.90 13.32
C VAL A 95 0.39 5.35 13.33
N ASN A 96 1.70 5.51 13.25
CA ASN A 96 2.31 6.83 13.10
C ASN A 96 2.16 7.35 11.64
N PRO A 97 2.19 8.68 11.40
CA PRO A 97 2.03 9.24 10.06
C PRO A 97 3.05 8.75 9.02
N GLY A 98 4.28 8.40 9.43
CA GLY A 98 5.29 7.85 8.52
C GLY A 98 4.86 6.49 7.97
N ALA A 99 4.41 5.58 8.84
CA ALA A 99 3.86 4.29 8.44
C ALA A 99 2.61 4.44 7.56
N ALA A 100 1.72 5.39 7.87
CA ALA A 100 0.54 5.65 7.05
C ALA A 100 0.90 6.11 5.62
N ILE A 101 1.97 6.90 5.45
CA ILE A 101 2.48 7.28 4.12
C ILE A 101 3.00 6.05 3.37
N GLU A 102 3.75 5.17 4.03
CA GLU A 102 4.26 3.94 3.43
C GLU A 102 3.11 3.01 3.00
N HIS A 103 2.12 2.81 3.86
CA HIS A 103 0.94 2.00 3.56
C HIS A 103 0.09 2.60 2.42
N LEU A 104 -0.10 3.93 2.40
CA LEU A 104 -0.74 4.63 1.29
C LEU A 104 0.02 4.43 -0.02
N GLY A 105 1.34 4.54 0.01
CA GLY A 105 2.19 4.29 -1.15
C GLY A 105 2.06 2.86 -1.68
N ALA A 106 2.10 1.86 -0.80
CA ALA A 106 1.90 0.46 -1.15
C ALA A 106 0.52 0.22 -1.79
N VAL A 107 -0.55 0.75 -1.19
CA VAL A 107 -1.91 0.63 -1.74
C VAL A 107 -2.02 1.29 -3.11
N LEU A 108 -1.41 2.47 -3.31
CA LEU A 108 -1.41 3.13 -4.62
C LEU A 108 -0.63 2.33 -5.68
N VAL A 109 0.46 1.65 -5.31
CA VAL A 109 1.20 0.74 -6.20
C VAL A 109 0.32 -0.45 -6.60
N VAL A 110 -0.35 -1.07 -5.63
CA VAL A 110 -1.24 -2.19 -5.89
C VAL A 110 -2.44 -1.76 -6.76
N LEU A 111 -2.98 -0.57 -6.54
CA LEU A 111 -4.03 0.01 -7.39
C LEU A 111 -3.56 0.29 -8.82
N ARG A 112 -2.32 0.78 -8.99
CA ARG A 112 -1.72 0.99 -10.32
C ARG A 112 -1.66 -0.31 -11.12
N ASP A 113 -1.33 -1.40 -10.45
CA ASP A 113 -1.18 -2.70 -11.09
C ASP A 113 -2.52 -3.44 -11.28
N THR A 114 -3.56 -3.01 -10.57
CA THR A 114 -4.93 -3.56 -10.66
C THR A 114 -5.76 -2.83 -11.71
N LEU A 115 -5.64 -1.50 -11.78
CA LEU A 115 -6.40 -0.66 -12.71
C LEU A 115 -5.69 -0.57 -14.07
N SER A 116 -6.47 -0.29 -15.12
CA SER A 116 -5.86 0.05 -16.41
C SER A 116 -5.06 1.36 -16.30
N PRO A 117 -4.00 1.55 -17.12
CA PRO A 117 -3.16 2.74 -17.04
C PRO A 117 -3.93 4.05 -17.17
N ASP A 118 -4.93 4.09 -18.06
CA ASP A 118 -5.76 5.28 -18.26
C ASP A 118 -6.70 5.52 -17.08
N LEU A 119 -7.27 4.46 -16.50
CA LEU A 119 -8.13 4.60 -15.32
C LEU A 119 -7.33 5.05 -14.10
N PHE A 120 -6.13 4.50 -13.89
CA PHE A 120 -5.22 4.92 -12.83
C PHE A 120 -4.80 6.38 -12.97
N ARG A 121 -4.45 6.83 -14.18
CA ARG A 121 -4.10 8.25 -14.43
C ARG A 121 -5.22 9.20 -14.03
N VAL A 122 -6.46 8.87 -14.41
CA VAL A 122 -7.57 9.75 -14.07
C VAL A 122 -7.93 9.66 -12.59
N PHE A 123 -7.82 8.48 -11.97
CA PHE A 123 -7.94 8.34 -10.52
C PHE A 123 -6.94 9.26 -9.79
N VAL A 124 -5.66 9.22 -10.17
CA VAL A 124 -4.63 10.07 -9.58
C VAL A 124 -4.90 11.56 -9.82
N SER A 125 -5.48 11.95 -10.96
CA SER A 125 -5.82 13.36 -11.23
C SER A 125 -6.95 13.92 -10.35
N GLU A 126 -7.73 13.07 -9.70
CA GLU A 126 -8.78 13.48 -8.75
C GLU A 126 -8.24 13.59 -7.32
N LEU A 127 -7.04 13.07 -7.04
CA LEU A 127 -6.45 13.15 -5.71
C LEU A 127 -5.86 14.55 -5.46
N PRO A 128 -5.84 15.03 -4.21
CA PRO A 128 -5.19 16.29 -3.88
C PRO A 128 -3.73 16.32 -4.31
N GLU A 129 -3.24 17.53 -4.62
CA GLU A 129 -1.81 17.75 -4.88
C GLU A 129 -0.96 17.20 -3.72
N GLY A 130 0.13 16.52 -4.08
CA GLY A 130 1.03 15.87 -3.13
C GLY A 130 0.72 14.40 -2.83
N VAL A 131 -0.51 13.92 -3.04
CA VAL A 131 -0.83 12.48 -2.84
C VAL A 131 -0.15 11.62 -3.91
N ALA A 132 -0.05 12.11 -5.15
CA ALA A 132 0.67 11.43 -6.23
C ALA A 132 2.16 11.20 -5.91
N ALA A 133 2.76 12.00 -5.02
CA ALA A 133 4.14 11.83 -4.58
C ALA A 133 4.34 10.61 -3.68
N PHE A 134 3.27 10.04 -3.13
CA PHE A 134 3.33 8.80 -2.35
C PHE A 134 3.49 7.56 -3.23
N VAL A 135 3.18 7.65 -4.53
CA VAL A 135 3.46 6.56 -5.47
C VAL A 135 4.99 6.49 -5.61
N PRO A 136 5.65 5.42 -5.15
CA PRO A 136 7.07 5.26 -5.37
C PRO A 136 7.33 5.33 -6.87
N ALA A 137 8.25 6.20 -7.29
CA ALA A 137 8.85 6.09 -8.62
C ALA A 137 9.36 4.66 -8.71
N HIS A 138 8.90 3.91 -9.72
CA HIS A 138 9.24 2.50 -9.92
C HIS A 138 10.67 2.26 -9.40
N ARG A 139 10.82 1.48 -8.32
CA ARG A 139 12.11 0.85 -8.11
C ARG A 139 12.26 -0.04 -9.33
N SER A 140 12.97 0.45 -10.34
CA SER A 140 13.49 -0.40 -11.39
C SER A 140 14.20 -1.51 -10.66
N SER A 141 13.58 -2.69 -10.64
CA SER A 141 14.18 -3.89 -10.10
C SER A 141 15.42 -4.13 -10.95
N GLY A 142 16.56 -3.63 -10.48
CA GLY A 142 17.66 -3.28 -11.38
C GLY A 142 18.74 -2.44 -10.71
N SER A 143 19.08 -2.75 -9.47
CA SER A 143 20.42 -2.66 -8.92
C SER A 143 20.40 -3.43 -7.61
N ALA A 144 21.07 -4.57 -7.60
CA ALA A 144 21.43 -5.26 -6.37
C ALA A 144 22.00 -4.24 -5.36
N PRO A 145 21.91 -4.50 -4.05
CA PRO A 145 22.77 -3.82 -3.09
C PRO A 145 24.20 -3.86 -3.65
N PRO A 146 25.03 -2.81 -3.55
CA PRO A 146 26.45 -3.01 -3.83
C PRO A 146 26.84 -4.19 -2.94
N GLU A 147 27.24 -5.30 -3.56
CA GLU A 147 27.77 -6.43 -2.84
C GLU A 147 28.75 -5.83 -1.84
N ALA A 148 28.47 -6.04 -0.55
CA ALA A 148 29.46 -5.84 0.46
C ALA A 148 30.55 -6.86 0.11
N GLY A 149 31.43 -6.47 -0.82
CA GLY A 149 32.61 -7.22 -1.14
C GLY A 149 33.28 -7.50 0.21
N PRO A 150 33.77 -8.72 0.41
CA PRO A 150 34.43 -9.04 1.66
C PRO A 150 35.50 -7.97 1.86
N HIS A 151 35.33 -7.14 2.90
CA HIS A 151 36.42 -6.38 3.44
C HIS A 151 37.40 -7.42 3.96
N GLY A 152 38.22 -7.94 3.04
CA GLY A 152 39.48 -8.57 3.33
C GLY A 152 40.27 -7.53 4.08
N GLU A 153 40.19 -7.61 5.40
CA GLU A 153 41.36 -7.87 6.23
C GLU A 153 42.66 -7.31 5.64
N ARG A 154 42.73 -5.99 5.51
CA ARG A 154 44.02 -5.30 5.56
C ARG A 154 44.28 -4.95 7.01
N ALA A 155 44.74 -5.97 7.73
CA ALA A 155 45.46 -5.80 8.98
C ALA A 155 46.70 -4.92 8.72
N HIS A 156 46.55 -3.61 8.79
CA HIS A 156 47.68 -2.72 9.01
C HIS A 156 47.98 -2.72 10.50
N ARG A 157 48.78 -3.70 10.92
CA ARG A 157 49.54 -3.64 12.17
C ARG A 157 50.48 -2.42 12.10
N LEU A 158 50.06 -1.30 12.68
CA LEU A 158 50.95 -0.22 13.11
C LEU A 158 51.54 -0.63 14.47
N SER A 159 52.40 -1.65 14.46
CA SER A 159 53.17 -2.09 15.62
C SER A 159 54.40 -2.85 15.13
N ASP A 160 55.36 -2.11 14.57
CA ASP A 160 56.77 -2.51 14.63
C ASP A 160 57.61 -1.23 14.66
N ALA A 161 57.88 -0.80 15.88
CA ALA A 161 58.97 0.11 16.17
C ALA A 161 60.29 -0.66 15.99
N ARG A 162 61.26 -0.09 15.27
CA ARG A 162 62.67 -0.16 15.68
C ARG A 162 63.44 1.11 15.30
N PRO A 163 64.21 1.68 16.26
CA PRO A 163 65.15 2.76 16.02
C PRO A 163 66.49 2.18 15.52
N GLY A 164 67.20 2.95 14.70
CA GLY A 164 68.55 2.69 14.24
C GLY A 164 69.12 3.96 13.63
#